data_AF-D8QQL4-F1
#
_entry.id   AF-D8QQL4-F1
#
_cell.length_a   1.000
_cell.length_b   1.000
_cell.length_c   1.000
_cell.angle_alpha   90.00
_cell.angle_beta   90.00
_cell.angle_gamma   90.00
#
_symmetry.space_group_name_H-M   'P 1'
#
loop_
_entity.id
_entity.type
_entity.pdbx_description
1 polymer ?
#
loop_
_entity_poly.entity_id
_entity_poly.type
_entity_poly.pdbx_seq_one_letter_code
_entity_poly.pdbx_strand_id
1 'polypeptide(L)'
;LPLWNLPDNPYARKNVKRVGRGIGSGKGKTCGRGQKGQKARRGHKPRLGFEGGQTPLRVRLPKKYESKSPFELQFKEVTLERLKEHILKGKIDPGKLITMKTLHDTRCSGKYIQDGVLLLGRGLKNFDIPIHIEVSRCTTAAKIAIEQAGGTVRKVHYNKLGMKALLDPLWFKKKGRLLPRAARPKPKIAPLVDAIGRLPAPVSPI
;
A
#
# COMPACT_ATOMS: atom_id res chain seq x y z
N LEU A 1 36.32 -14.69 6.63
CA LEU A 1 36.57 -14.60 8.09
C LEU A 1 36.41 -16.00 8.68
N PRO A 2 37.30 -16.41 9.60
CA PRO A 2 37.13 -17.69 10.29
C PRO A 2 35.88 -17.65 11.18
N LEU A 3 35.26 -18.82 11.43
CA LEU A 3 33.99 -18.93 12.18
C LEU A 3 34.02 -18.22 13.55
N TRP A 4 35.18 -18.19 14.21
CA TRP A 4 35.35 -17.58 15.53
C TRP A 4 35.48 -16.05 15.54
N ASN A 5 35.70 -15.41 14.37
CA ASN A 5 35.95 -13.97 14.27
C ASN A 5 34.93 -13.28 13.35
N LEU A 6 33.65 -13.41 13.71
CA LEU A 6 32.55 -12.78 13.00
C LEU A 6 31.77 -11.84 13.95
N PRO A 7 32.26 -10.61 14.19
CA PRO A 7 31.56 -9.66 15.03
C PRO A 7 30.33 -9.10 14.32
N ASP A 8 29.27 -8.83 15.09
CA ASP A 8 28.16 -8.02 14.61
C ASP A 8 28.59 -6.55 14.43
N ASN A 9 27.87 -5.80 13.59
CA ASN A 9 28.04 -4.35 13.50
C ASN A 9 27.92 -3.71 14.89
N PRO A 10 28.72 -2.67 15.20
CA PRO A 10 28.64 -2.01 16.50
C PRO A 10 27.21 -1.54 16.77
N TYR A 11 26.73 -1.78 18.00
CA TYR A 11 25.37 -1.46 18.45
C TYR A 11 24.22 -2.26 17.79
N ALA A 12 24.49 -3.26 16.95
CA ALA A 12 23.45 -4.15 16.41
C ALA A 12 22.72 -4.92 17.51
N ARG A 13 23.43 -5.30 18.59
CA ARG A 13 22.85 -5.89 19.80
C ARG A 13 23.09 -4.99 21.00
N LYS A 14 22.02 -4.73 21.76
CA LYS A 14 22.10 -4.05 23.05
C LYS A 14 21.96 -5.08 24.16
N ASN A 15 22.86 -5.02 25.15
CA ASN A 15 22.77 -5.89 26.31
C ASN A 15 21.46 -5.64 27.08
N VAL A 16 20.73 -6.71 27.37
CA VAL A 16 19.48 -6.62 28.14
C VAL A 16 19.79 -6.14 29.55
N LYS A 17 19.01 -5.17 30.04
CA LYS A 17 19.17 -4.66 31.41
C LYS A 17 18.70 -5.71 32.42
N ARG A 18 19.67 -6.40 33.04
CA ARG A 18 19.42 -7.34 34.13
C ARG A 18 19.11 -6.57 35.42
N VAL A 19 17.92 -6.78 35.99
CA VAL A 19 17.48 -6.12 37.24
C VAL A 19 17.80 -7.00 38.45
N GLY A 20 17.94 -6.39 39.63
CA GLY A 20 18.17 -7.13 40.89
C GLY A 20 19.61 -7.64 41.07
N ARG A 21 20.59 -7.09 40.35
CA ARG A 21 21.99 -7.53 40.37
C ARG A 21 22.91 -6.48 41.01
N GLY A 22 22.72 -6.24 42.32
CA GLY A 22 23.57 -5.34 43.11
C GLY A 22 23.37 -3.83 42.85
N ILE A 23 23.99 -3.00 43.69
CA ILE A 23 23.82 -1.53 43.70
C ILE A 23 24.43 -0.88 42.45
N GLY A 24 25.62 -1.31 42.03
CA GLY A 24 26.32 -0.77 40.85
C GLY A 24 25.56 -0.89 39.52
N SER A 25 24.56 -1.78 39.44
CA SER A 25 23.69 -1.92 38.25
C SER A 25 22.69 -0.75 38.08
N GLY A 26 22.50 0.08 39.10
CA GLY A 26 21.49 1.15 39.15
C GLY A 26 20.03 0.66 39.20
N LYS A 27 19.78 -0.66 39.12
CA LYS A 27 18.46 -1.29 39.29
C LYS A 27 18.54 -2.49 40.24
N GLY A 28 19.34 -2.39 41.30
CA GLY A 28 19.46 -3.42 42.33
C GLY A 28 18.26 -3.49 43.25
N LYS A 29 18.21 -2.59 44.24
CA LYS A 29 17.30 -2.65 45.41
C LYS A 29 15.82 -2.88 45.08
N THR A 30 15.27 -2.13 44.11
CA THR A 30 13.83 -2.20 43.78
C THR A 30 13.56 -2.72 42.37
N CYS A 31 14.60 -3.16 41.64
CA CYS A 31 14.49 -3.59 40.24
C CYS A 31 13.82 -2.55 39.30
N GLY A 32 13.79 -1.27 39.69
CA GLY A 32 13.09 -0.20 38.95
C GLY A 32 11.55 -0.21 39.10
N ARG A 33 11.01 -0.94 40.09
CA ARG A 33 9.56 -1.04 40.33
C ARG A 33 9.00 -0.01 41.32
N GLY A 34 9.86 0.76 41.98
CA GLY A 34 9.48 1.69 43.04
C GLY A 34 9.35 1.02 44.41
N GLN A 35 8.68 1.70 45.35
CA GLN A 35 8.47 1.23 46.73
C GLN A 35 7.17 0.43 46.88
N LYS A 36 6.62 0.32 48.10
CA LYS A 36 5.50 -0.56 48.51
C LYS A 36 4.13 -0.19 47.88
N GLY A 37 4.01 -0.18 46.55
CA GLY A 37 2.76 0.05 45.80
C GLY A 37 2.27 -1.18 45.03
N GLN A 38 1.04 -1.12 44.51
CA GLN A 38 0.39 -2.21 43.78
C GLN A 38 1.24 -2.72 42.59
N LYS A 39 1.88 -1.81 41.84
CA LYS A 39 2.73 -2.15 40.68
C LYS A 39 4.07 -2.82 41.06
N ALA A 40 4.50 -2.71 42.32
CA ALA A 40 5.77 -3.26 42.79
C ALA A 40 5.69 -4.75 43.18
N ARG A 41 4.50 -5.23 43.52
CA ARG A 41 4.25 -6.62 43.92
C ARG A 41 4.07 -7.55 42.72
N ARG A 42 4.19 -8.85 42.97
CA ARG A 42 3.86 -9.91 42.00
C ARG A 42 2.33 -10.03 41.92
N GLY A 43 1.80 -10.27 40.71
CA GLY A 43 0.38 -10.51 40.50
C GLY A 43 -0.30 -9.43 39.66
N HIS A 44 -1.58 -9.20 39.92
CA HIS A 44 -2.44 -8.35 39.10
C HIS A 44 -2.04 -6.88 39.18
N LYS A 45 -1.53 -6.35 38.08
CA LYS A 45 -1.26 -4.93 37.92
C LYS A 45 -2.46 -4.27 37.23
N PRO A 46 -2.71 -2.97 37.49
CA PRO A 46 -3.68 -2.21 36.73
C PRO A 46 -3.44 -2.41 35.23
N ARG A 47 -4.51 -2.75 34.50
CA ARG A 47 -4.45 -2.93 33.05
C ARG A 47 -4.07 -1.62 32.38
N LEU A 48 -3.46 -1.71 31.20
CA LEU A 48 -3.24 -0.53 30.37
C LEU A 48 -4.60 0.13 30.08
N GLY A 49 -4.74 1.41 30.44
CA GLY A 49 -6.01 2.14 30.36
C GLY A 49 -6.88 2.12 31.62
N PHE A 50 -6.39 1.62 32.76
CA PHE A 50 -7.06 1.79 34.06
C PHE A 50 -6.85 3.20 34.63
N GLU A 51 -7.93 3.93 34.86
CA GLU A 51 -7.93 5.33 35.33
C GLU A 51 -8.31 5.45 36.82
N GLY A 52 -7.94 4.46 37.65
CA GLY A 52 -8.10 4.58 39.11
C GLY A 52 -9.53 4.45 39.63
N GLY A 53 -10.47 3.93 38.82
CA GLY A 53 -11.89 3.80 39.17
C GLY A 53 -12.78 4.88 38.55
N GLN A 54 -12.18 5.91 37.94
CA GLN A 54 -12.92 6.88 37.12
C GLN A 54 -13.49 6.19 35.85
N THR A 55 -14.60 6.71 35.32
CA THR A 55 -15.15 6.26 34.02
C THR A 55 -14.07 6.40 32.95
N PRO A 56 -13.61 5.33 32.27
CA PRO A 56 -12.43 5.45 31.42
C PRO A 56 -12.70 6.31 30.19
N LEU A 57 -11.67 6.94 29.63
CA LEU A 57 -11.76 7.84 28.47
C LEU A 57 -12.52 7.20 27.28
N ARG A 58 -12.30 5.90 27.04
CA ARG A 58 -12.97 5.14 25.97
C ARG A 58 -14.51 5.07 26.11
N VAL A 59 -15.03 5.34 27.31
CA VAL A 59 -16.47 5.39 27.63
C VAL A 59 -16.94 6.84 27.68
N ARG A 60 -16.10 7.77 28.17
CA ARG A 60 -16.45 9.20 28.22
C ARG A 60 -16.63 9.80 26.83
N LEU A 61 -15.75 9.44 25.89
CA LEU A 61 -15.85 9.93 24.52
C LEU A 61 -16.95 9.18 23.77
N PRO A 62 -17.83 9.88 23.03
CA PRO A 62 -18.80 9.21 22.18
C PRO A 62 -18.08 8.40 21.11
N LYS A 63 -18.64 7.24 20.77
CA LYS A 63 -18.16 6.47 19.62
C LYS A 63 -18.51 7.25 18.36
N LYS A 64 -17.51 7.89 17.75
CA LYS A 64 -17.66 8.41 16.39
C LYS A 64 -17.81 7.22 15.45
N TYR A 65 -18.96 7.11 14.79
CA TYR A 65 -19.15 6.11 13.74
C TYR A 65 -18.29 6.51 12.55
N GLU A 66 -17.06 6.00 12.52
CA GLU A 66 -16.28 5.98 11.30
C GLU A 66 -16.88 4.88 10.42
N SER A 67 -17.62 5.29 9.39
CA SER A 67 -18.23 4.41 8.40
C SER A 67 -17.17 3.73 7.54
N LYS A 68 -16.46 2.74 8.10
CA LYS A 68 -15.67 1.81 7.29
C LYS A 68 -16.63 0.96 6.49
N SER A 69 -16.88 1.38 5.25
CA SER A 69 -17.75 0.65 4.34
C SER A 69 -17.12 -0.70 4.03
N PRO A 70 -17.82 -1.83 4.25
CA PRO A 70 -17.29 -3.15 3.89
C PRO A 70 -17.09 -3.33 2.38
N PHE A 71 -17.65 -2.41 1.57
CA PHE A 71 -17.58 -2.42 0.12
C PHE A 71 -16.65 -1.33 -0.44
N GLU A 72 -15.81 -0.73 0.39
CA GLU A 72 -14.83 0.24 -0.05
C GLU A 72 -13.83 -0.39 -1.03
N LEU A 73 -13.58 0.30 -2.15
CA LEU A 73 -12.62 -0.12 -3.16
C LEU A 73 -11.27 0.51 -2.85
N GLN A 74 -10.22 -0.32 -2.76
CA GLN A 74 -8.88 0.13 -2.47
C GLN A 74 -8.03 0.18 -3.74
N PHE A 75 -7.79 1.41 -4.21
CA PHE A 75 -6.91 1.66 -5.34
C PHE A 75 -5.48 1.91 -4.88
N LYS A 76 -4.51 1.45 -5.68
CA LYS A 76 -3.10 1.82 -5.48
C LYS A 76 -2.81 3.13 -6.16
N GLU A 77 -2.25 4.06 -5.40
CA GLU A 77 -1.90 5.38 -5.90
C GLU A 77 -0.59 5.32 -6.70
N VAL A 78 -0.61 5.93 -7.88
CA VAL A 78 0.58 6.16 -8.71
C VAL A 78 0.62 7.64 -9.05
N THR A 79 1.76 8.29 -8.81
CA THR A 79 1.97 9.70 -9.11
C THR A 79 2.65 9.88 -10.46
N LEU A 80 2.41 11.02 -11.13
CA LEU A 80 3.07 11.36 -12.39
C LEU A 80 4.59 11.46 -12.25
N GLU A 81 5.08 12.02 -11.14
CA GLU A 81 6.51 12.06 -10.80
C GLU A 81 7.14 10.66 -10.82
N ARG A 82 6.48 9.70 -10.17
CA ARG A 82 6.96 8.30 -10.12
C ARG A 82 6.89 7.62 -11.48
N LEU A 83 5.88 7.93 -12.30
CA LEU A 83 5.83 7.45 -13.69
C LEU A 83 7.01 7.98 -14.51
N LYS A 84 7.28 9.29 -14.44
CA LYS A 84 8.41 9.92 -15.13
C LYS A 84 9.73 9.28 -14.72
N GLU A 85 9.96 9.07 -13.43
CA GLU A 85 11.16 8.37 -12.96
C GLU A 85 11.33 6.98 -13.55
N HIS A 86 10.24 6.20 -13.63
CA HIS A 86 10.30 4.83 -14.17
C HIS A 86 10.56 4.82 -15.69
N ILE A 87 10.06 5.82 -16.41
CA ILE A 87 10.34 6.01 -17.84
C ILE A 87 11.80 6.40 -18.05
N LEU A 88 12.31 7.37 -17.28
CA LEU A 88 13.72 7.80 -17.34
C LEU A 88 14.69 6.68 -16.98
N LYS A 89 14.32 5.80 -16.05
CA LYS A 89 15.09 4.59 -15.71
C LYS A 89 15.00 3.49 -16.78
N GLY A 90 14.28 3.70 -17.88
CA GLY A 90 14.10 2.73 -18.96
C GLY A 90 13.24 1.52 -18.59
N LYS A 91 12.48 1.57 -17.49
CA LYS A 91 11.63 0.46 -17.04
C LYS A 91 10.28 0.42 -17.76
N ILE A 92 9.77 1.59 -18.12
CA ILE A 92 8.51 1.76 -18.84
C ILE A 92 8.83 2.37 -20.20
N ASP A 93 8.32 1.73 -21.24
CA ASP A 93 8.40 2.20 -22.61
C ASP A 93 7.21 3.15 -22.88
N PRO A 94 7.45 4.44 -23.18
CA PRO A 94 6.37 5.41 -23.40
C PRO A 94 5.63 5.20 -24.73
N GLY A 95 6.24 4.49 -25.70
CA GLY A 95 5.60 4.23 -27.00
C GLY A 95 4.51 3.15 -26.95
N LYS A 96 4.45 2.37 -25.88
CA LYS A 96 3.43 1.32 -25.68
C LYS A 96 2.35 1.80 -24.73
N LEU A 97 1.21 1.14 -24.80
CA LEU A 97 0.12 1.38 -23.87
C LEU A 97 0.54 0.99 -22.43
N ILE A 98 0.54 1.96 -21.54
CA ILE A 98 0.83 1.74 -20.13
C ILE A 98 -0.47 1.23 -19.47
N THR A 99 -0.52 -0.06 -19.18
CA THR A 99 -1.65 -0.70 -18.48
C THR A 99 -1.33 -0.95 -17.02
N MET A 100 -2.34 -1.27 -16.21
CA MET A 100 -2.10 -1.65 -14.81
C MET A 100 -1.18 -2.87 -14.66
N LYS A 101 -1.09 -3.73 -15.69
CA LYS A 101 -0.13 -4.83 -15.74
C LYS A 101 1.30 -4.31 -15.85
N THR A 102 1.58 -3.39 -16.78
CA THR A 102 2.93 -2.82 -16.93
C THR A 102 3.36 -2.06 -15.67
N LEU A 103 2.43 -1.36 -15.00
CA LEU A 103 2.69 -0.70 -13.72
C LEU A 103 3.01 -1.68 -12.58
N HIS A 104 2.37 -2.85 -12.57
CA HIS A 104 2.65 -3.90 -11.60
C HIS A 104 4.01 -4.56 -11.86
N ASP A 105 4.27 -4.96 -13.11
CA ASP A 105 5.46 -5.69 -13.50
C ASP A 105 6.73 -4.84 -13.30
N THR A 106 6.64 -3.54 -13.56
CA THR A 106 7.74 -2.57 -13.33
C THR A 106 7.87 -2.11 -11.87
N ARG A 107 7.01 -2.60 -10.97
CA ARG A 107 6.89 -2.18 -9.55
C ARG A 107 6.60 -0.69 -9.36
N CYS A 108 6.03 -0.03 -10.37
CA CYS A 108 5.59 1.37 -10.26
C CYS A 108 4.43 1.50 -9.25
N SER A 109 3.42 0.63 -9.30
CA SER A 109 2.29 0.65 -8.34
C SER A 109 2.55 -0.13 -7.04
N GLY A 110 3.73 -0.75 -6.90
CA GLY A 110 4.11 -1.57 -5.75
C GLY A 110 3.87 -3.07 -5.96
N LYS A 111 3.82 -3.83 -4.85
CA LYS A 111 3.81 -5.31 -4.90
C LYS A 111 2.45 -5.92 -5.22
N TYR A 112 1.37 -5.31 -4.75
CA TYR A 112 0.02 -5.87 -4.82
C TYR A 112 -0.97 -4.82 -5.26
N ILE A 113 -1.85 -5.19 -6.19
CA ILE A 113 -3.00 -4.39 -6.60
C ILE A 113 -4.26 -5.19 -6.27
N GLN A 114 -5.19 -4.57 -5.54
CA GLN A 114 -6.47 -5.19 -5.18
C GLN A 114 -7.56 -4.80 -6.18
N ASP A 115 -8.08 -3.58 -6.08
CA ASP A 115 -9.21 -3.12 -6.90
C ASP A 115 -8.79 -2.27 -8.10
N GLY A 116 -7.50 -1.91 -8.20
CA GLY A 116 -6.94 -1.23 -9.36
C GLY A 116 -5.93 -0.14 -9.01
N VAL A 117 -5.70 0.76 -9.95
CA VAL A 117 -4.75 1.88 -9.83
C VAL A 117 -5.47 3.23 -9.96
N LEU A 118 -5.16 4.15 -9.04
CA LEU A 118 -5.56 5.56 -9.07
C LEU A 118 -4.36 6.41 -9.47
N LEU A 119 -4.50 7.15 -10.56
CA LEU A 119 -3.50 8.09 -11.01
C LEU A 119 -3.68 9.46 -10.33
N LEU A 120 -2.61 9.94 -9.69
CA LEU A 120 -2.57 11.18 -8.93
C LEU A 120 -1.68 12.24 -9.60
N GLY A 121 -2.17 13.47 -9.57
CA GLY A 121 -1.50 14.64 -10.16
C GLY A 121 -0.42 15.25 -9.27
N ARG A 122 0.49 14.44 -8.73
CA ARG A 122 1.68 14.94 -8.04
C ARG A 122 2.85 14.99 -9.03
N GLY A 123 3.48 16.16 -9.15
CA GLY A 123 4.56 16.42 -10.12
C GLY A 123 4.09 16.97 -11.47
N LEU A 124 2.95 17.68 -11.50
CA LEU A 124 2.30 18.17 -12.75
C LEU A 124 3.24 19.01 -13.63
N LYS A 125 3.99 19.93 -13.03
CA LYS A 125 4.84 20.90 -13.76
C LYS A 125 5.99 20.26 -14.54
N ASN A 126 6.37 19.03 -14.17
CA ASN A 126 7.53 18.36 -14.70
C ASN A 126 7.12 17.18 -15.60
N PHE A 127 5.87 17.11 -16.06
CA PHE A 127 5.40 15.97 -16.85
C PHE A 127 5.29 16.35 -18.33
N ASP A 128 6.32 16.02 -19.10
CA ASP A 128 6.50 16.48 -20.49
C ASP A 128 6.46 15.33 -21.51
N ILE A 129 6.22 14.10 -21.06
CA ILE A 129 6.34 12.89 -21.87
C ILE A 129 4.95 12.49 -22.38
N PRO A 130 4.73 12.39 -23.71
CA PRO A 130 3.47 11.89 -24.24
C PRO A 130 3.34 10.40 -23.89
N ILE A 131 2.32 10.06 -23.10
CA ILE A 131 2.03 8.67 -22.74
C ILE A 131 0.55 8.34 -22.93
N HIS A 132 0.30 7.10 -23.33
CA HIS A 132 -1.04 6.54 -23.38
C HIS A 132 -1.22 5.56 -22.21
N ILE A 133 -2.17 5.83 -21.32
CA ILE A 133 -2.32 5.07 -20.07
C ILE A 133 -3.77 4.61 -19.81
N GLU A 134 -3.90 3.35 -19.40
CA GLU A 134 -5.15 2.73 -18.93
C GLU A 134 -5.06 2.44 -17.43
N VAL A 135 -5.87 3.16 -16.63
CA VAL A 135 -5.95 3.03 -15.16
C VAL A 135 -7.39 2.88 -14.71
N SER A 136 -7.63 2.47 -13.46
CA SER A 136 -9.01 2.36 -12.94
C SER A 136 -9.63 3.72 -12.65
N ARG A 137 -8.84 4.65 -12.12
CA ARG A 137 -9.26 6.00 -11.74
C ARG A 137 -8.14 6.99 -12.01
N CYS A 138 -8.50 8.25 -12.22
CA CYS A 138 -7.57 9.34 -12.44
C CYS A 138 -8.14 10.62 -11.81
N THR A 139 -7.29 11.46 -11.22
CA THR A 139 -7.69 12.82 -10.82
C THR A 139 -7.77 13.73 -12.04
N THR A 140 -8.64 14.74 -11.97
CA THR A 140 -8.81 15.73 -13.05
C THR A 140 -7.49 16.42 -13.40
N ALA A 141 -6.72 16.83 -12.39
CA ALA A 141 -5.41 17.45 -12.58
C ALA A 141 -4.41 16.54 -13.31
N ALA A 142 -4.38 15.24 -12.99
CA ALA A 142 -3.49 14.29 -13.67
C ALA A 142 -3.89 14.06 -15.13
N LYS A 143 -5.20 13.99 -15.41
CA LYS A 143 -5.73 13.87 -16.76
C LYS A 143 -5.31 15.06 -17.62
N ILE A 144 -5.53 16.28 -17.14
CA ILE A 144 -5.20 17.51 -17.86
C ILE A 144 -3.69 17.57 -18.15
N ALA A 145 -2.83 17.25 -17.18
CA ALA A 145 -1.38 17.30 -17.40
C ALA A 145 -0.90 16.29 -18.45
N ILE A 146 -1.47 15.09 -18.49
CA ILE A 146 -1.13 14.10 -19.52
C ILE A 146 -1.62 14.54 -20.90
N GLU A 147 -2.83 15.11 -20.98
CA GLU A 147 -3.37 15.64 -22.24
C GLU A 147 -2.54 16.84 -22.74
N GLN A 148 -2.07 17.71 -21.85
CA GLN A 148 -1.15 18.82 -22.18
C GLN A 148 0.20 18.32 -22.71
N ALA A 149 0.70 17.19 -22.19
CA ALA A 149 1.91 16.54 -22.69
C ALA A 149 1.69 15.77 -24.02
N GLY A 150 0.48 15.78 -24.59
CA GLY A 150 0.12 15.08 -25.82
C GLY A 150 -0.22 13.59 -25.64
N GLY A 151 -0.46 13.16 -24.40
CA GLY A 151 -0.86 11.79 -24.07
C GLY A 151 -2.37 11.61 -23.96
N THR A 152 -2.81 10.38 -23.66
CA THR A 152 -4.23 10.05 -23.46
C THR A 152 -4.44 9.20 -22.20
N VAL A 153 -5.46 9.53 -21.41
CA VAL A 153 -5.83 8.75 -20.21
C VAL A 153 -7.20 8.11 -20.40
N ARG A 154 -7.28 6.79 -20.21
CA ARG A 154 -8.55 6.05 -20.23
C ARG A 154 -8.83 5.37 -18.90
N LYS A 155 -10.03 5.58 -18.34
CA LYS A 155 -10.48 4.90 -17.13
C LYS A 155 -11.13 3.56 -17.49
N VAL A 156 -10.58 2.47 -16.99
CA VAL A 156 -10.98 1.11 -17.37
C VAL A 156 -11.48 0.30 -16.16
N HIS A 157 -12.61 -0.40 -16.32
CA HIS A 157 -13.16 -1.26 -15.28
C HIS A 157 -12.59 -2.69 -15.31
N TYR A 158 -12.12 -3.16 -14.15
CA TYR A 158 -11.88 -4.57 -13.86
C TYR A 158 -12.54 -4.93 -12.53
N ASN A 159 -13.15 -6.11 -12.47
CA ASN A 159 -13.51 -6.73 -11.19
C ASN A 159 -12.30 -7.46 -10.60
N LYS A 160 -12.38 -7.92 -9.34
CA LYS A 160 -11.25 -8.63 -8.68
C LYS A 160 -10.72 -9.82 -9.49
N LEU A 161 -11.60 -10.61 -10.10
CA LEU A 161 -11.21 -11.76 -10.93
C LEU A 161 -10.50 -11.31 -12.22
N GLY A 162 -11.05 -10.31 -12.90
CA GLY A 162 -10.49 -9.74 -14.12
C GLY A 162 -9.16 -9.03 -13.87
N MET A 163 -9.01 -8.36 -12.73
CA MET A 163 -7.74 -7.76 -12.32
C MET A 163 -6.68 -8.84 -12.10
N LYS A 164 -7.03 -9.95 -11.43
CA LYS A 164 -6.13 -11.10 -11.30
C LYS A 164 -5.77 -11.72 -12.66
N ALA A 165 -6.73 -11.82 -13.58
CA ALA A 165 -6.49 -12.31 -14.94
C ALA A 165 -5.58 -11.40 -15.76
N LEU A 166 -5.69 -10.08 -15.55
CA LEU A 166 -4.83 -9.07 -16.18
C LEU A 166 -3.39 -9.21 -15.69
N LEU A 167 -3.20 -9.29 -14.37
CA LEU A 167 -1.89 -9.34 -13.74
C LEU A 167 -1.18 -10.67 -13.99
N ASP A 168 -1.85 -11.78 -13.67
CA ASP A 168 -1.26 -13.13 -13.67
C ASP A 168 -2.05 -14.10 -14.57
N PRO A 169 -2.02 -13.93 -15.91
CA PRO A 169 -2.73 -14.83 -16.82
C PRO A 169 -2.19 -16.28 -16.75
N LEU A 170 -0.89 -16.44 -16.45
CA LEU A 170 -0.25 -17.76 -16.30
C LEU A 170 -0.81 -18.55 -15.11
N TRP A 171 -1.34 -17.88 -14.08
CA TRP A 171 -1.94 -18.56 -12.93
C TRP A 171 -3.19 -19.35 -13.35
N PHE A 172 -3.98 -18.81 -14.28
CA PHE A 172 -5.17 -19.48 -14.82
C PHE A 172 -4.76 -20.73 -15.62
N LYS A 173 -3.78 -20.58 -16.51
CA LYS A 173 -3.23 -21.71 -17.28
C LYS A 173 -2.69 -22.82 -16.36
N LYS A 174 -1.90 -22.46 -15.33
CA LYS A 174 -1.37 -23.41 -14.34
C LYS A 174 -2.46 -24.15 -13.56
N LYS A 175 -3.61 -23.52 -13.34
CA LYS A 175 -4.77 -24.12 -12.67
C LYS A 175 -5.70 -24.91 -13.63
N GLY A 176 -5.34 -25.04 -14.91
CA GLY A 176 -6.19 -25.68 -15.91
C GLY A 176 -7.47 -24.90 -16.23
N ARG A 177 -7.47 -23.57 -15.98
CA ARG A 177 -8.62 -22.69 -16.20
C ARG A 177 -8.39 -21.80 -17.41
N LEU A 178 -9.46 -21.54 -18.15
CA LEU A 178 -9.47 -20.56 -19.24
C LEU A 178 -9.37 -19.14 -18.68
N LEU A 179 -8.84 -18.22 -19.50
CA LEU A 179 -8.85 -16.79 -19.18
C LEU A 179 -10.29 -16.26 -19.24
N PRO A 180 -10.80 -15.65 -18.15
CA PRO A 180 -12.15 -15.11 -18.14
C PRO A 180 -12.24 -13.90 -19.07
N ARG A 181 -13.44 -13.67 -19.63
CA ARG A 181 -13.77 -12.40 -20.27
C ARG A 181 -13.91 -11.31 -19.21
N ALA A 182 -13.61 -10.07 -19.58
CA ALA A 182 -13.77 -8.93 -18.67
C ALA A 182 -15.26 -8.68 -18.37
N ALA A 183 -15.56 -8.48 -17.09
CA ALA A 183 -16.93 -8.24 -16.63
C ALA A 183 -17.38 -6.80 -16.94
N ARG A 184 -18.68 -6.64 -17.24
CA ARG A 184 -19.29 -5.32 -17.37
C ARG A 184 -19.33 -4.61 -16.00
N PRO A 185 -19.16 -3.28 -15.95
CA PRO A 185 -19.30 -2.54 -14.70
C PRO A 185 -20.73 -2.62 -14.17
N LYS A 186 -20.88 -2.61 -12.85
CA LYS A 186 -22.18 -2.43 -12.20
C LYS A 186 -22.73 -1.03 -12.52
N PRO A 187 -24.06 -0.81 -12.52
CA PRO A 187 -24.65 0.49 -12.84
C PRO A 187 -24.08 1.67 -12.05
N LYS A 188 -23.76 1.47 -10.76
CA LYS A 188 -23.11 2.51 -9.92
C LYS A 188 -21.70 2.90 -10.36
N ILE A 189 -20.98 1.99 -11.02
CA ILE A 189 -19.59 2.18 -11.46
C ILE A 189 -19.53 2.60 -12.92
N ALA A 190 -20.49 2.17 -13.74
CA ALA A 190 -20.57 2.45 -15.16
C ALA A 190 -20.32 3.92 -15.55
N PRO A 191 -20.92 4.95 -14.91
CA PRO A 191 -20.67 6.35 -15.30
C PRO A 191 -19.27 6.86 -14.94
N LEU A 192 -18.53 6.12 -14.11
CA LEU A 192 -17.23 6.55 -13.61
C LEU A 192 -16.06 6.07 -14.48
N VAL A 193 -16.32 5.09 -15.34
CA VAL A 193 -15.33 4.41 -16.19
C VAL A 193 -15.69 4.65 -17.65
N ASP A 194 -14.68 4.74 -18.50
CA ASP A 194 -14.88 5.05 -19.92
C ASP A 194 -14.98 3.75 -20.75
N ALA A 195 -14.34 2.66 -20.30
CA ALA A 195 -14.33 1.38 -21.00
C ALA A 195 -14.29 0.16 -20.08
N ILE A 196 -14.60 -1.00 -20.66
CA ILE A 196 -14.41 -2.32 -20.05
C ILE A 196 -12.97 -2.77 -20.29
N GLY A 197 -12.39 -3.45 -19.31
CA GLY A 197 -11.07 -4.09 -19.43
C GLY A 197 -10.93 -5.03 -20.61
N ARG A 198 -9.73 -5.10 -21.18
CA ARG A 198 -9.38 -6.05 -22.24
C ARG A 198 -8.40 -7.07 -21.66
N LEU A 199 -8.66 -8.35 -21.93
CA LEU A 199 -7.86 -9.48 -21.47
C LEU A 199 -7.50 -10.34 -22.70
N PRO A 200 -6.22 -10.69 -22.93
CA PRO A 200 -5.02 -10.27 -22.16
C PRO A 200 -4.72 -8.76 -22.29
N ALA A 201 -3.76 -8.26 -21.52
CA ALA A 201 -3.44 -6.83 -21.48
C ALA A 201 -3.13 -6.28 -22.89
N PRO A 202 -3.81 -5.20 -23.33
CA PRO A 202 -3.55 -4.58 -24.62
C PRO A 202 -2.16 -3.93 -24.66
N VAL A 203 -1.50 -3.96 -25.82
CA VAL A 203 -0.14 -3.42 -26.01
C VAL A 203 -0.16 -2.10 -26.76
N SER A 204 -1.07 -1.95 -27.73
CA SER A 204 -1.21 -0.72 -28.52
C SER A 204 -2.28 0.20 -27.93
N PRO A 205 -2.03 1.52 -27.91
CA PRO A 205 -3.08 2.50 -27.64
C PRO A 205 -4.16 2.42 -28.72
N ILE A 206 -5.40 2.78 -28.35
CA ILE A 206 -6.50 2.96 -29.31
C ILE A 206 -6.48 4.43 -29.73
#